data_AF-A0A7S1DNZ3-F1
#
_entry.id   AF-A0A7S1DNZ3-F1
#
_cell.length_a   1.000
_cell.length_b   1.000
_cell.length_c   1.000
_cell.angle_alpha   90.00
_cell.angle_beta   90.00
_cell.angle_gamma   90.00
#
_symmetry.space_group_name_H-M   'P 1'
#
loop_
_entity.id
_entity.type
_entity.pdbx_description
1 polymer ?
#
loop_
_entity_poly.entity_id
_entity_poly.type
_entity_poly.pdbx_seq_one_letter_code
_entity_poly.pdbx_strand_id
1 'polypeptide(L)'
;ATHGTMFTRRFLLLAGLGVASAFAPANLGGSPKLALRSSSRAVCRQGRATAPSMKWGDDLSDDGYLIAPSILSADFAKLGEEVDNMLAAGADVVHFDVMDNHYVPNLTIGPGVCKALRDHGVTAPIDVHLMVDPVDRIIGDFIDAGASYITFHPEASNHIDRSLQLIRDGGCKSGLVFTPATSLDYAKYVLDKVDIILLMSVNPGFGGQKFIEGTL
;
A
#
# COMPACT_ATOMS: atom_id res chain seq x y z
N ALA A 1 10.57 -26.01 -31.29
CA ALA A 1 10.25 -24.58 -31.44
C ALA A 1 8.73 -24.50 -31.53
N THR A 2 7.97 -23.91 -30.61
CA THR A 2 8.21 -22.85 -29.63
C THR A 2 7.32 -23.08 -28.40
N HIS A 3 7.80 -22.57 -27.27
CA HIS A 3 7.32 -22.81 -25.92
C HIS A 3 5.92 -22.23 -25.67
N GLY A 4 5.00 -23.05 -25.15
CA GLY A 4 3.83 -22.59 -24.43
C GLY A 4 4.20 -22.38 -22.96
N THR A 5 4.55 -21.15 -22.60
CA THR A 5 4.67 -20.74 -21.19
C THR A 5 3.26 -20.55 -20.64
N MET A 6 2.79 -21.52 -19.84
CA MET A 6 1.65 -21.35 -18.94
C MET A 6 1.93 -20.14 -18.04
N PHE A 7 1.10 -19.11 -18.18
CA PHE A 7 1.17 -17.88 -17.41
C PHE A 7 0.31 -18.08 -16.14
N THR A 8 0.85 -18.75 -15.12
CA THR A 8 0.22 -18.77 -13.79
C THR A 8 0.50 -17.44 -13.09
N ARG A 9 -0.30 -16.41 -13.39
CA ARG A 9 -0.41 -15.19 -12.56
C ARG A 9 -1.27 -15.54 -11.34
N ARG A 10 -0.70 -15.49 -10.14
CA ARG A 10 -1.41 -15.70 -8.86
C ARG A 10 -1.88 -14.34 -8.32
N PHE A 11 -3.10 -14.31 -7.80
CA PHE A 11 -3.76 -13.14 -7.22
C PHE A 11 -3.25 -12.87 -5.79
N LEU A 12 -2.96 -11.62 -5.45
CA LEU A 12 -2.80 -11.20 -4.06
C LEU A 12 -4.20 -10.99 -3.48
N LEU A 13 -4.68 -11.94 -2.69
CA LEU A 13 -5.95 -11.84 -1.99
C LEU A 13 -5.75 -11.17 -0.64
N LEU A 14 -6.02 -9.87 -0.56
CA LEU A 14 -6.11 -9.12 0.69
C LEU A 14 -7.51 -9.35 1.31
N ALA A 15 -7.63 -10.35 2.19
CA ALA A 15 -8.79 -10.50 3.04
C ALA A 15 -8.65 -9.57 4.26
N GLY A 16 -9.44 -8.50 4.31
CA GLY A 16 -9.56 -7.58 5.45
C GLY A 16 -10.22 -8.23 6.68
N LEU A 17 -9.62 -9.29 7.22
CA LEU A 17 -10.02 -9.94 8.46
C LEU A 17 -9.33 -9.24 9.63
N GLY A 18 -10.06 -8.38 10.34
CA GLY A 18 -9.63 -7.85 11.62
C GLY A 18 -9.47 -8.97 12.64
N VAL A 19 -8.23 -9.27 13.04
CA VAL A 19 -7.94 -10.15 14.17
C VAL A 19 -7.93 -9.29 15.43
N ALA A 20 -8.92 -9.49 16.29
CA ALA A 20 -9.00 -8.85 17.60
C ALA A 20 -7.82 -9.34 18.47
N SER A 21 -6.94 -8.42 18.89
CA SER A 21 -5.90 -8.72 19.86
C SER A 21 -6.47 -8.67 21.27
N ALA A 22 -6.20 -9.71 22.05
CA ALA A 22 -6.33 -9.72 23.49
C ALA A 22 -4.96 -10.03 24.05
N PHE A 23 -4.23 -9.05 24.60
CA PHE A 23 -3.23 -9.28 25.67
C PHE A 23 -2.86 -7.95 26.35
N ALA A 24 -2.82 -7.99 27.68
CA ALA A 24 -2.59 -6.87 28.60
C ALA A 24 -1.07 -6.63 28.87
N PRO A 25 -0.68 -5.48 29.45
CA PRO A 25 0.62 -4.85 29.20
C PRO A 25 1.70 -5.22 30.23
N ALA A 26 2.97 -5.10 29.82
CA ALA A 26 4.11 -5.05 30.72
C ALA A 26 4.68 -3.62 30.77
N ASN A 27 4.70 -3.08 32.00
CA ASN A 27 5.38 -1.85 32.41
C ASN A 27 6.87 -1.86 32.02
N LEU A 28 7.43 -0.69 31.70
CA LEU A 28 8.69 -0.19 32.25
C LEU A 28 8.87 1.30 31.86
N GLY A 29 9.04 2.15 32.87
CA GLY A 29 9.23 3.59 32.72
C GLY A 29 10.69 4.02 32.59
N GLY A 30 10.87 5.31 32.26
CA GLY A 30 12.13 6.04 32.47
C GLY A 30 12.51 6.97 31.31
N SER A 31 12.11 8.24 31.40
CA SER A 31 12.70 9.35 30.62
C SER A 31 14.00 9.82 31.28
N PRO A 32 14.96 10.51 30.59
CA PRO A 32 14.77 11.95 30.35
C PRO A 32 15.51 12.62 29.15
N LYS A 33 14.94 13.78 28.79
CA LYS A 33 15.56 15.08 28.41
C LYS A 33 16.11 15.32 26.99
N LEU A 34 15.37 16.23 26.35
CA LEU A 34 15.55 17.01 25.13
C LEU A 34 16.75 17.98 25.20
N ALA A 35 17.56 18.04 24.15
CA ALA A 35 18.55 19.09 23.92
C ALA A 35 18.34 19.72 22.53
N LEU A 36 17.96 21.01 22.52
CA LEU A 36 17.90 21.85 21.33
C LEU A 36 19.31 22.06 20.75
N ARG A 37 19.47 21.86 19.44
CA ARG A 37 20.54 22.48 18.66
C ARG A 37 19.98 23.17 17.42
N SER A 38 20.55 24.33 17.19
CA SER A 38 20.18 25.38 16.25
C SER A 38 20.36 25.01 14.78
N SER A 39 19.51 25.61 13.96
CA SER A 39 19.44 25.48 12.52
C SER A 39 20.66 26.04 11.81
N SER A 40 21.20 25.26 10.86
CA SER A 40 21.99 25.78 9.74
C SER A 40 21.42 25.20 8.45
N ARG A 41 21.13 26.10 7.50
CA ARG A 41 20.59 25.76 6.18
C ARG A 41 21.63 24.94 5.41
N ALA A 42 21.37 23.64 5.26
CA ALA A 42 22.01 22.81 4.26
C ALA A 42 21.04 22.68 3.07
N VAL A 43 21.40 23.32 1.96
CA VAL A 43 20.80 23.06 0.64
C VAL A 43 21.19 21.63 0.25
N CYS A 44 20.31 20.67 0.54
CA CYS A 44 20.48 19.29 0.13
C CYS A 44 19.99 19.16 -1.32
N ARG A 45 20.94 19.08 -2.26
CA ARG A 45 20.66 18.54 -3.60
C ARG A 45 20.24 17.09 -3.40
N GLN A 46 18.94 16.82 -3.38
CA GLN A 46 18.43 15.45 -3.38
C GLN A 46 18.73 14.82 -4.74
N GLY A 47 19.80 14.02 -4.80
CA GLY A 47 19.92 13.00 -5.83
C GLY A 47 18.77 12.02 -5.64
N ARG A 48 17.97 11.84 -6.68
CA ARG A 48 16.88 10.85 -6.70
C ARG A 48 17.52 9.48 -6.52
N ALA A 49 17.41 8.91 -5.32
CA ALA A 49 17.78 7.52 -5.11
C ALA A 49 16.80 6.69 -5.94
N THR A 50 17.28 6.13 -7.04
CA THR A 50 16.50 5.17 -7.83
C THR A 50 16.27 3.96 -6.95
N ALA A 51 15.01 3.68 -6.59
CA ALA A 51 14.67 2.43 -5.95
C ALA A 51 15.25 1.26 -6.77
N PRO A 52 15.85 0.24 -6.13
CA PRO A 52 16.38 -0.90 -6.86
C PRO A 52 15.27 -1.55 -7.69
N SER A 53 15.57 -1.91 -8.94
CA SER A 53 14.60 -2.57 -9.83
C SER A 53 14.29 -3.98 -9.29
N MET A 54 13.21 -4.09 -8.52
CA MET A 54 12.73 -5.36 -7.97
C MET A 54 12.07 -6.17 -9.09
N LYS A 55 12.51 -7.42 -9.31
CA LYS A 55 11.90 -8.29 -10.34
C LYS A 55 10.64 -8.92 -9.79
N TRP A 56 9.76 -9.30 -10.71
CA TRP A 56 8.55 -10.06 -10.39
C TRP A 56 8.90 -11.33 -9.62
N GLY A 57 8.35 -11.50 -8.42
CA GLY A 57 8.57 -12.68 -7.58
C GLY A 57 9.67 -12.54 -6.53
N ASP A 58 10.48 -11.48 -6.57
CA ASP A 58 11.49 -11.21 -5.54
C ASP A 58 10.86 -10.89 -4.16
N ASP A 59 9.58 -10.56 -4.16
CA ASP A 59 8.78 -10.20 -3.00
C ASP A 59 7.93 -11.35 -2.44
N LEU A 60 7.92 -12.54 -3.07
CA LEU A 60 7.10 -13.66 -2.62
C LEU A 60 7.75 -14.40 -1.45
N SER A 61 6.95 -14.78 -0.45
CA SER A 61 7.38 -15.68 0.62
C SER A 61 7.63 -17.11 0.09
N ASP A 62 8.29 -17.94 0.90
CA ASP A 62 8.61 -19.34 0.55
C ASP A 62 7.35 -20.17 0.20
N ASP A 63 6.20 -19.85 0.79
CA ASP A 63 4.91 -20.51 0.53
C ASP A 63 4.18 -19.93 -0.70
N GLY A 64 4.69 -18.83 -1.27
CA GLY A 64 4.14 -18.16 -2.45
C GLY A 64 2.91 -17.30 -2.16
N TYR A 65 2.70 -16.89 -0.91
CA TYR A 65 1.60 -16.03 -0.45
C TYR A 65 2.13 -14.86 0.38
N LEU A 66 1.52 -13.69 0.26
CA LEU A 66 1.87 -12.53 1.09
C LEU A 66 0.70 -12.14 1.99
N ILE A 67 1.03 -11.84 3.24
CA ILE A 67 0.11 -11.31 4.24
C ILE A 67 0.38 -9.82 4.40
N ALA A 68 -0.64 -9.02 4.10
CA ALA A 68 -0.55 -7.57 4.05
C ALA A 68 -1.60 -6.94 5.00
N PRO A 69 -1.35 -6.91 6.33
CA PRO A 69 -2.27 -6.28 7.27
C PRO A 69 -2.50 -4.80 6.95
N SER A 70 -3.76 -4.38 7.00
CA SER A 70 -4.15 -2.97 6.81
C SER A 70 -4.00 -2.19 8.11
N ILE A 71 -3.27 -1.08 8.04
CA ILE A 71 -3.12 -0.16 9.18
C ILE A 71 -4.39 0.64 9.49
N LEU A 72 -5.44 0.53 8.67
CA LEU A 72 -6.73 1.17 8.92
C LEU A 72 -7.37 0.71 10.24
N SER A 73 -7.03 -0.50 10.69
CA SER A 73 -7.54 -1.09 11.94
C SER A 73 -6.60 -0.93 13.13
N ALA A 74 -5.45 -0.27 12.95
CA ALA A 74 -4.43 -0.12 13.99
C ALA A 74 -4.77 1.02 14.97
N ASP A 75 -4.12 1.02 16.14
CA ASP A 75 -4.12 2.19 17.02
C ASP A 75 -3.24 3.30 16.45
N PHE A 76 -3.87 4.31 15.84
CA PHE A 76 -3.17 5.46 15.25
C PHE A 76 -2.33 6.25 16.26
N ALA A 77 -2.61 6.16 17.57
CA ALA A 77 -1.80 6.82 18.58
C ALA A 77 -0.41 6.18 18.75
N LYS A 78 -0.24 4.93 18.29
CA LYS A 78 0.98 4.13 18.43
C LYS A 78 1.39 3.43 17.15
N LEU A 79 1.11 4.07 16.01
CA LEU A 79 1.21 3.42 14.69
C LEU A 79 2.58 2.78 14.40
N GLY A 80 3.68 3.39 14.84
CA GLY A 80 5.01 2.78 14.69
C GLY A 80 5.14 1.44 15.42
N GLU A 81 4.67 1.36 16.67
CA GLU A 81 4.68 0.12 17.46
C GLU A 81 3.73 -0.93 16.87
N GLU A 82 2.55 -0.52 16.39
CA GLU A 82 1.59 -1.42 15.71
C GLU A 82 2.22 -2.07 14.48
N VAL A 83 2.94 -1.28 13.66
CA VAL A 83 3.64 -1.79 12.48
C VAL A 83 4.81 -2.71 12.86
N ASP A 84 5.58 -2.38 13.89
CA ASP A 84 6.67 -3.26 14.36
C ASP A 84 6.11 -4.60 14.85
N ASN A 85 5.02 -4.58 15.60
CA ASN A 85 4.38 -5.77 16.15
C ASN A 85 3.82 -6.67 15.05
N MET A 86 3.14 -6.12 14.03
CA MET A 86 2.59 -6.93 12.95
C MET A 86 3.69 -7.53 12.06
N LEU A 87 4.79 -6.81 11.83
CA LEU A 87 5.95 -7.34 11.09
C LEU A 87 6.64 -8.45 11.87
N ALA A 88 6.81 -8.28 13.18
CA ALA A 88 7.34 -9.34 14.06
C ALA A 88 6.43 -10.57 14.12
N ALA A 89 5.12 -10.41 13.88
CA ALA A 89 4.15 -11.50 13.80
C ALA A 89 4.14 -12.23 12.44
N GLY A 90 4.96 -11.81 11.47
CA GLY A 90 5.11 -12.45 10.18
C GLY A 90 4.33 -11.79 9.03
N ALA A 91 3.96 -10.51 9.16
CA ALA A 91 3.46 -9.75 8.02
C ALA A 91 4.57 -9.48 6.99
N ASP A 92 4.25 -9.65 5.71
CA ASP A 92 5.20 -9.43 4.62
C ASP A 92 5.16 -7.99 4.10
N VAL A 93 3.99 -7.35 4.16
CA VAL A 93 3.71 -6.04 3.54
C VAL A 93 2.87 -5.19 4.49
N VAL A 94 3.08 -3.88 4.50
CA VAL A 94 2.22 -2.93 5.21
C VAL A 94 1.19 -2.35 4.26
N HIS A 95 -0.10 -2.63 4.47
CA HIS A 95 -1.17 -2.15 3.59
C HIS A 95 -1.77 -0.83 4.09
N PHE A 96 -1.92 0.14 3.18
CA PHE A 96 -2.43 1.47 3.43
C PHE A 96 -3.72 1.71 2.64
N ASP A 97 -4.83 1.91 3.35
CA ASP A 97 -6.09 2.35 2.77
C ASP A 97 -6.20 3.89 2.81
N VAL A 98 -5.98 4.54 1.66
CA VAL A 98 -5.95 6.00 1.53
C VAL A 98 -7.27 6.50 0.95
N MET A 99 -7.98 7.32 1.71
CA MET A 99 -9.31 7.81 1.38
C MET A 99 -9.35 9.33 1.45
N ASP A 100 -10.03 10.00 0.52
CA ASP A 100 -10.07 11.47 0.39
C ASP A 100 -11.43 12.11 0.70
N ASN A 101 -12.40 11.33 1.20
CA ASN A 101 -13.78 11.72 1.43
C ASN A 101 -14.57 12.17 0.18
N HIS A 102 -14.04 11.90 -1.02
CA HIS A 102 -14.70 12.20 -2.29
C HIS A 102 -14.99 10.91 -3.06
N TYR A 103 -13.98 10.08 -3.31
CA TYR A 103 -14.16 8.80 -4.00
C TYR A 103 -14.93 7.80 -3.11
N VAL A 104 -14.63 7.82 -1.81
CA VAL A 104 -15.36 7.08 -0.76
C VAL A 104 -15.80 8.04 0.34
N PRO A 105 -16.89 7.75 1.08
CA PRO A 105 -17.42 8.64 2.13
C PRO A 105 -16.65 8.51 3.46
N ASN A 106 -15.32 8.55 3.40
CA ASN A 106 -14.44 8.48 4.57
C ASN A 106 -13.10 9.18 4.29
N LEU A 107 -12.42 9.67 5.33
CA LEU A 107 -11.11 10.32 5.26
C LEU A 107 -10.14 9.59 6.20
N THR A 108 -9.02 9.10 5.67
CA THR A 108 -8.07 8.30 6.46
C THR A 108 -6.74 9.01 6.64
N ILE A 109 -5.72 8.54 5.94
CA ILE A 109 -4.32 8.92 6.10
C ILE A 109 -3.76 9.37 4.75
N GLY A 110 -2.70 10.16 4.80
CA GLY A 110 -2.02 10.66 3.61
C GLY A 110 -0.54 10.28 3.56
N PRO A 111 0.19 10.79 2.54
CA PRO A 111 1.61 10.52 2.32
C PRO A 111 2.50 10.83 3.54
N GLY A 112 2.10 11.79 4.37
CA GLY A 112 2.81 12.12 5.61
C GLY A 112 2.94 10.94 6.58
N VAL A 113 1.92 10.07 6.64
CA VAL A 113 1.95 8.86 7.49
C VAL A 113 2.89 7.81 6.90
N CYS A 114 2.87 7.62 5.58
CA CYS A 114 3.83 6.74 4.88
C CYS A 114 5.27 7.17 5.15
N LYS A 115 5.54 8.48 5.00
CA LYS A 115 6.86 9.04 5.28
C LYS A 115 7.25 8.85 6.75
N ALA A 116 6.34 9.09 7.69
CA ALA A 116 6.61 8.91 9.12
C ALA A 116 6.98 7.46 9.46
N LEU A 117 6.31 6.47 8.85
CA LEU A 117 6.64 5.06 9.04
C LEU A 117 7.98 4.67 8.40
N ARG A 118 8.35 5.25 7.25
CA ARG A 118 9.70 5.11 6.70
C ARG A 118 10.76 5.72 7.62
N ASP A 119 10.51 6.92 8.16
CA ASP A 119 11.41 7.59 9.10
C ASP A 119 11.52 6.83 10.45
N HIS A 120 10.46 6.11 10.86
CA HIS A 120 10.45 5.21 12.02
C HIS A 120 11.36 3.98 11.83
N GLY A 121 11.67 3.62 10.58
CA GLY A 121 12.57 2.51 10.25
C GLY A 121 11.89 1.32 9.57
N VAL A 122 10.64 1.46 9.13
CA VAL A 122 9.94 0.40 8.40
C VAL A 122 10.62 0.14 7.06
N THR A 123 11.25 -1.03 6.92
CA THR A 123 11.92 -1.48 5.70
C THR A 123 11.05 -2.39 4.84
N ALA A 124 10.01 -3.00 5.44
CA ALA A 124 9.06 -3.83 4.71
C ALA A 124 8.40 -3.05 3.55
N PRO A 125 7.99 -3.71 2.48
CA PRO A 125 7.24 -3.08 1.41
C PRO A 125 5.96 -2.40 1.93
N ILE A 126 5.64 -1.23 1.39
CA ILE A 126 4.41 -0.51 1.69
C ILE A 126 3.50 -0.58 0.47
N ASP A 127 2.32 -1.15 0.64
CA ASP A 127 1.27 -1.25 -0.39
C ASP A 127 0.23 -0.16 -0.17
N VAL A 128 0.17 0.80 -1.09
CA VAL A 128 -0.74 1.94 -1.02
C VAL A 128 -1.94 1.70 -1.94
N HIS A 129 -3.10 1.57 -1.32
CA HIS A 129 -4.39 1.50 -2.00
C HIS A 129 -5.08 2.86 -1.99
N LEU A 130 -5.15 3.48 -3.17
CA LEU A 130 -5.74 4.80 -3.40
C LEU A 130 -7.24 4.70 -3.71
N MET A 131 -8.06 5.04 -2.72
CA MET A 131 -9.49 5.33 -2.83
C MET A 131 -9.69 6.85 -2.87
N VAL A 132 -9.15 7.50 -3.90
CA VAL A 132 -9.19 8.96 -4.10
C VAL A 132 -9.51 9.34 -5.54
N ASP A 133 -10.03 10.55 -5.79
CA ASP A 133 -10.27 11.08 -7.14
C ASP A 133 -9.97 12.60 -7.19
N PRO A 134 -9.00 13.07 -8.00
CA PRO A 134 -8.17 12.34 -8.96
C PRO A 134 -6.88 11.73 -8.37
N VAL A 135 -6.34 10.69 -9.04
CA VAL A 135 -5.20 9.89 -8.53
C VAL A 135 -3.80 10.46 -8.82
N ASP A 136 -3.56 11.07 -9.99
CA ASP A 136 -2.20 11.38 -10.47
C ASP A 136 -1.38 12.26 -9.52
N ARG A 137 -2.03 13.23 -8.85
CA ARG A 137 -1.37 14.11 -7.89
C ARG A 137 -0.85 13.30 -6.69
N ILE A 138 -1.69 12.45 -6.11
CA ILE A 138 -1.35 11.76 -4.87
C ILE A 138 -0.36 10.62 -5.10
N ILE A 139 -0.35 10.04 -6.31
CA ILE A 139 0.63 9.03 -6.72
C ILE A 139 2.06 9.56 -6.49
N GLY A 140 2.35 10.78 -6.98
CA GLY A 140 3.66 11.41 -6.81
C GLY A 140 4.06 11.57 -5.34
N ASP A 141 3.12 12.02 -4.51
CA ASP A 141 3.37 12.24 -3.09
C ASP A 141 3.68 10.92 -2.34
N PHE A 142 3.03 9.82 -2.71
CA PHE A 142 3.30 8.49 -2.12
C PHE A 142 4.60 7.85 -2.64
N ILE A 143 4.96 8.07 -3.91
CA ILE A 143 6.28 7.68 -4.43
C ILE A 143 7.37 8.36 -3.59
N ASP A 144 7.28 9.67 -3.41
CA ASP A 144 8.26 10.45 -2.64
C ASP A 144 8.27 10.07 -1.15
N ALA A 145 7.14 9.62 -0.61
CA ALA A 145 7.02 9.11 0.76
C ALA A 145 7.57 7.69 0.95
N GLY A 146 7.94 6.99 -0.13
CA GLY A 146 8.56 5.67 -0.10
C GLY A 146 7.59 4.49 -0.20
N ALA A 147 6.48 4.64 -0.93
CA ALA A 147 5.61 3.52 -1.28
C ALA A 147 6.35 2.48 -2.15
N SER A 148 5.97 1.21 -2.04
CA SER A 148 6.53 0.12 -2.84
C SER A 148 5.55 -0.34 -3.92
N TYR A 149 4.26 -0.41 -3.56
CA TYR A 149 3.16 -0.67 -4.47
C TYR A 149 2.19 0.51 -4.41
N ILE A 150 1.62 0.86 -5.55
CA ILE A 150 0.50 1.80 -5.62
C ILE A 150 -0.58 1.19 -6.49
N THR A 151 -1.77 1.04 -5.92
CA THR A 151 -2.97 0.57 -6.60
C THR A 151 -4.04 1.65 -6.54
N PHE A 152 -4.83 1.76 -7.60
CA PHE A 152 -5.92 2.73 -7.66
C PHE A 152 -7.12 2.16 -8.43
N HIS A 153 -8.30 2.73 -8.18
CA HIS A 153 -9.51 2.36 -8.91
C HIS A 153 -9.50 2.96 -10.32
N PRO A 154 -9.73 2.16 -11.38
CA PRO A 154 -9.69 2.66 -12.75
C PRO A 154 -10.71 3.78 -13.01
N GLU A 155 -11.83 3.80 -12.29
CA GLU A 155 -12.86 4.84 -12.39
C GLU A 155 -12.40 6.22 -11.90
N ALA A 156 -11.36 6.27 -11.06
CA ALA A 156 -10.80 7.50 -10.51
C ALA A 156 -9.70 8.14 -11.37
N SER A 157 -9.47 7.60 -12.58
CA SER A 157 -8.53 8.17 -13.54
C SER A 157 -9.16 8.33 -14.92
N ASN A 158 -9.05 9.54 -15.48
CA ASN A 158 -9.41 9.81 -16.86
C ASN A 158 -8.46 9.13 -17.86
N HIS A 159 -7.25 8.74 -17.43
CA HIS A 159 -6.20 8.18 -18.28
C HIS A 159 -5.42 7.08 -17.56
N ILE A 160 -6.07 5.92 -17.38
CA ILE A 160 -5.54 4.76 -16.64
C ILE A 160 -4.10 4.39 -17.05
N ASP A 161 -3.84 4.30 -18.36
CA ASP A 161 -2.50 3.98 -18.89
C ASP A 161 -1.41 4.95 -18.40
N ARG A 162 -1.72 6.26 -18.38
CA ARG A 162 -0.80 7.30 -17.92
C ARG A 162 -0.57 7.20 -16.41
N SER A 163 -1.62 6.97 -15.62
CA SER A 163 -1.50 6.84 -14.17
C SER A 163 -0.68 5.60 -13.78
N LEU A 164 -0.88 4.46 -14.48
CA LEU A 164 -0.04 3.27 -14.30
C LEU A 164 1.42 3.55 -14.68
N GLN A 165 1.66 4.23 -15.81
CA GLN A 165 3.01 4.59 -16.22
C GLN A 165 3.70 5.52 -15.21
N LEU A 166 2.98 6.48 -14.64
CA LEU A 166 3.49 7.38 -13.60
C LEU A 166 4.02 6.62 -12.37
N ILE A 167 3.26 5.60 -11.92
CA ILE A 167 3.67 4.76 -10.79
C ILE A 167 4.97 4.01 -11.11
N ARG A 168 5.06 3.42 -12.30
CA ARG A 168 6.23 2.65 -12.74
C ARG A 168 7.48 3.51 -12.92
N ASP A 169 7.31 4.71 -13.49
CA ASP A 169 8.39 5.69 -13.65
C ASP A 169 8.91 6.18 -12.29
N GLY A 170 8.07 6.11 -11.25
CA GLY A 170 8.43 6.33 -9.85
C GLY A 170 9.21 5.18 -9.20
N GLY A 171 9.35 4.03 -9.88
CA GLY A 171 10.01 2.84 -9.34
C GLY A 171 9.10 1.98 -8.45
N CYS A 172 7.81 2.28 -8.36
CA CYS A 172 6.83 1.48 -7.64
C CYS A 172 6.21 0.42 -8.58
N LYS A 173 5.72 -0.68 -8.01
CA LYS A 173 4.86 -1.63 -8.71
C LYS A 173 3.44 -1.05 -8.82
N SER A 174 2.85 -1.14 -9.99
CA SER A 174 1.57 -0.52 -10.32
C SER A 174 0.43 -1.53 -10.36
N GLY A 175 -0.76 -1.12 -9.93
CA GLY A 175 -1.92 -2.00 -9.96
C GLY A 175 -3.26 -1.31 -10.07
N LEU A 176 -4.28 -2.11 -10.36
CA LEU A 176 -5.68 -1.69 -10.47
C LEU A 176 -6.53 -2.39 -9.43
N VAL A 177 -7.51 -1.66 -8.92
CA VAL A 177 -8.47 -2.13 -7.92
C VAL A 177 -9.84 -2.29 -8.55
N PHE A 178 -10.49 -3.42 -8.34
CA PHE A 178 -11.82 -3.70 -8.85
C PHE A 178 -12.79 -3.92 -7.70
N THR A 179 -13.85 -3.12 -7.68
CA THR A 179 -15.01 -3.42 -6.82
C THR A 179 -15.81 -4.58 -7.42
N PRO A 180 -16.71 -5.22 -6.66
CA PRO A 180 -17.54 -6.31 -7.19
C PRO A 180 -18.35 -5.94 -8.45
N ALA A 181 -18.66 -4.66 -8.64
CA ALA A 181 -19.40 -4.17 -9.79
C ALA A 181 -18.51 -3.65 -10.94
N THR A 182 -17.22 -3.44 -10.70
CA THR A 182 -16.30 -2.89 -11.69
C THR A 182 -15.94 -3.95 -12.73
N SER A 183 -16.18 -3.69 -14.01
CA SER A 183 -15.81 -4.63 -15.09
C SER A 183 -14.29 -4.78 -15.19
N LEU A 184 -13.81 -6.02 -15.32
CA LEU A 184 -12.40 -6.32 -15.60
C LEU A 184 -11.91 -5.78 -16.94
N ASP A 185 -12.81 -5.33 -17.82
CA ASP A 185 -12.46 -4.74 -19.12
C ASP A 185 -11.55 -3.51 -19.00
N TYR A 186 -11.55 -2.80 -17.87
CA TYR A 186 -10.60 -1.71 -17.61
C TYR A 186 -9.14 -2.16 -17.70
N ALA A 187 -8.82 -3.41 -17.35
CA ALA A 187 -7.46 -3.93 -17.44
C ALA A 187 -7.07 -4.40 -18.85
N LYS A 188 -8.06 -4.65 -19.74
CA LYS A 188 -7.87 -5.38 -21.01
C LYS A 188 -6.70 -4.87 -21.86
N TYR A 189 -6.49 -3.55 -21.89
CA TYR A 189 -5.48 -2.91 -22.74
C TYR A 189 -4.26 -2.37 -21.97
N VAL A 190 -4.17 -2.63 -20.67
CA VAL A 190 -3.10 -2.11 -19.79
C VAL A 190 -2.42 -3.20 -18.95
N LEU A 191 -2.72 -4.49 -19.19
CA LEU A 191 -2.15 -5.62 -18.45
C LEU A 191 -0.61 -5.71 -18.50
N ASP A 192 0.03 -5.09 -19.49
CA ASP A 192 1.49 -4.94 -19.59
C ASP A 192 2.09 -4.00 -18.52
N LYS A 193 1.26 -3.13 -17.95
CA LYS A 193 1.62 -2.16 -16.90
C LYS A 193 1.00 -2.49 -15.55
N VAL A 194 0.32 -3.62 -15.42
CA VAL A 194 -0.31 -4.05 -14.17
C VAL A 194 0.52 -5.18 -13.56
N ASP A 195 1.15 -4.87 -12.43
CA ASP A 195 1.84 -5.82 -11.59
C ASP A 195 0.83 -6.46 -10.61
N ILE A 196 -0.09 -5.67 -10.02
CA ILE A 196 -1.06 -6.17 -9.03
C ILE A 196 -2.50 -5.87 -9.45
N ILE A 197 -3.39 -6.85 -9.29
CA ILE A 197 -4.84 -6.66 -9.34
C ILE A 197 -5.38 -6.91 -7.94
N LEU A 198 -6.00 -5.87 -7.36
CA LEU A 198 -6.70 -5.95 -6.08
C LEU A 198 -8.19 -6.12 -6.34
N LEU A 199 -8.77 -7.21 -5.85
CA LEU A 199 -10.22 -7.44 -5.89
C LEU A 199 -10.82 -7.09 -4.53
N MET A 200 -11.70 -6.10 -4.50
CA MET A 200 -12.39 -5.72 -3.28
C MET A 200 -13.50 -6.72 -3.00
N SER A 201 -13.40 -7.43 -1.87
CA SER A 201 -14.45 -8.35 -1.39
C SER A 201 -15.56 -7.68 -0.60
N VAL A 202 -15.50 -6.36 -0.50
CA VAL A 202 -16.45 -5.48 0.20
C VAL A 202 -16.53 -4.17 -0.59
N ASN A 203 -17.55 -3.35 -0.31
CA ASN A 203 -17.55 -2.01 -0.87
C ASN A 203 -16.48 -1.14 -0.16
N PRO A 204 -15.69 -0.35 -0.89
CA PRO A 204 -14.61 0.43 -0.31
C PRO A 204 -15.14 1.50 0.65
N GLY A 205 -14.31 1.88 1.64
CA GLY A 205 -14.59 2.98 2.57
C GLY A 205 -14.54 2.62 4.06
N PHE A 206 -14.85 1.37 4.43
CA PHE A 206 -14.91 0.95 5.84
C PHE A 206 -14.37 -0.47 6.06
N GLY A 207 -13.61 -0.67 7.14
CA GLY A 207 -13.17 -2.00 7.59
C GLY A 207 -14.28 -2.81 8.28
N GLY A 208 -14.03 -4.09 8.53
CA GLY A 208 -14.91 -4.97 9.33
C GLY A 208 -16.20 -5.42 8.64
N GLN A 209 -16.33 -5.18 7.33
CA GLN A 209 -17.47 -5.63 6.54
C GLN A 209 -17.41 -7.14 6.26
N LYS A 210 -18.58 -7.74 5.97
CA LYS A 210 -18.67 -9.16 5.58
C LYS A 210 -18.23 -9.34 4.13
N PHE A 211 -17.46 -10.40 3.89
CA PHE A 211 -17.05 -10.84 2.56
C PHE A 211 -18.27 -11.07 1.64
N ILE A 212 -18.20 -10.55 0.41
CA ILE A 212 -19.20 -10.74 -0.64
C ILE A 212 -18.84 -12.01 -1.43
N GLU A 213 -19.69 -13.04 -1.36
CA GLU A 213 -19.41 -14.37 -1.93
C GLU A 213 -19.15 -14.38 -3.45
N GLY A 214 -19.60 -13.37 -4.19
CA GLY A 214 -19.41 -13.27 -5.65
C GLY A 214 -18.07 -12.69 -6.11
N THR A 215 -17.15 -12.36 -5.20
CA THR A 215 -15.86 -11.73 -5.54
C THR A 215 -14.78 -12.73 -5.96
N LEU A 216 -14.82 -13.98 -5.49
CA LEU A 216 -13.80 -15.02 -5.75
C LEU A 216 -14.38 -16.31 -6.31
#